data_AF-A0A812UZ81-F1
#
_entry.id   AF-A0A812UZ81-F1
#
_cell.length_a   1.000
_cell.length_b   1.000
_cell.length_c   1.000
_cell.angle_alpha   90.00
_cell.angle_beta   90.00
_cell.angle_gamma   90.00
#
_symmetry.space_group_name_H-M   'P 1'
#
loop_
_entity.id
_entity.type
_entity.pdbx_description
1 polymer ?
#
loop_
_entity_poly.entity_id
_entity_poly.type
_entity_poly.pdbx_seq_one_letter_code
_entity_poly.pdbx_strand_id
1 'polypeptide(L)'
;MELFRVPTLAVTAAISLLIYLMHHKRTALPEKAQRRSQRSQPRRTSQPGVVESIWTCPGTSQAMERQGSVECVAGKGIVGDRYNTDVTRGRYSNTPEPGRQMTLIAAEGMELLADKYHLKIGPQNCRRNVVVRGLHPLSELVGREFRLGDIRVFAHRTSVPCMYLEGLTKQKGLFQEFYCDAGLNCEILEDGTLCDGASVELLPGEPDLDRCVVGRAWILPALFVRPRERSAAERQQVLDLRKALEAEHVSATGTDKTSTLKKLRLFDQTHGRKNGAWDGGSPQY
;
A
#
# COMPACT_ATOMS: atom_id res chain seq x y z
N MET A 1 -1.20 20.60 60.69
CA MET A 1 -1.87 20.80 59.39
C MET A 1 -1.11 20.00 58.35
N GLU A 2 -1.45 18.72 58.20
CA GLU A 2 -0.87 17.83 57.20
C GLU A 2 -1.47 18.11 55.82
N LEU A 3 -0.62 18.45 54.85
CA LEU A 3 -0.96 18.63 53.45
C LEU A 3 -0.87 17.27 52.75
N PHE A 4 -2.03 16.73 52.36
CA PHE A 4 -2.16 15.54 51.53
C PHE A 4 -1.41 15.72 50.18
N ARG A 5 -0.32 14.96 49.99
CA ARG A 5 0.29 14.73 48.67
C ARG A 5 -0.48 13.62 47.96
N VAL A 6 -1.20 13.94 46.90
CA VAL A 6 -1.79 12.96 45.99
C VAL A 6 -0.72 12.57 44.95
N PRO A 7 -0.44 11.27 44.71
CA PRO A 7 0.57 10.86 43.74
C PRO A 7 0.11 11.10 42.30
N THR A 8 0.96 11.80 41.53
CA THR A 8 0.76 12.25 40.14
C THR A 8 0.46 11.13 39.14
N LEU A 9 0.73 9.87 39.49
CA LEU A 9 0.48 8.68 38.67
C LEU A 9 -1.01 8.27 38.60
N ALA A 10 -1.83 8.65 39.60
CA ALA A 10 -3.26 8.30 39.59
C ALA A 10 -4.09 9.19 38.64
N VAL A 11 -3.62 10.42 38.38
CA VAL A 11 -4.31 11.39 37.52
C VAL A 11 -4.12 11.06 36.04
N THR A 12 -2.95 10.56 35.64
CA THR A 12 -2.68 10.15 34.25
C THR A 12 -3.42 8.88 33.84
N ALA A 13 -3.53 7.88 34.72
CA ALA A 13 -4.30 6.65 34.43
C ALA A 13 -5.82 6.92 34.29
N ALA A 14 -6.37 7.83 35.10
CA ALA A 14 -7.77 8.23 35.02
C ALA A 14 -8.09 9.00 33.73
N ILE A 15 -7.16 9.85 33.25
CA ILE A 15 -7.33 10.58 31.99
C ILE A 15 -7.21 9.63 30.78
N SER A 16 -6.29 8.66 30.80
CA SER A 16 -6.17 7.65 29.75
C SER A 16 -7.39 6.73 29.65
N LEU A 17 -7.97 6.32 30.80
CA LEU A 17 -9.20 5.51 30.81
C LEU A 17 -10.42 6.33 30.35
N LEU A 18 -10.48 7.61 30.67
CA LEU A 18 -11.55 8.50 30.22
C LEU A 18 -11.47 8.76 28.71
N ILE A 19 -10.27 8.94 28.15
CA ILE A 19 -10.06 9.06 26.69
C ILE A 19 -10.41 7.75 25.99
N TYR A 20 -10.02 6.59 26.54
CA TYR A 20 -10.37 5.27 26.01
C TYR A 20 -11.89 5.04 26.01
N LEU A 21 -12.57 5.35 27.12
CA LEU A 21 -14.03 5.23 27.23
C LEU A 21 -14.78 6.25 26.35
N MET A 22 -14.23 7.46 26.14
CA MET A 22 -14.81 8.45 25.24
C MET A 22 -14.56 8.16 23.75
N HIS A 23 -13.48 7.45 23.39
CA HIS A 23 -13.27 6.95 22.03
C HIS A 23 -14.07 5.67 21.74
N HIS A 24 -14.27 4.78 22.72
CA HIS A 24 -15.01 3.54 22.52
C HIS A 24 -16.53 3.61 22.75
N LYS A 25 -17.04 4.70 23.34
CA LYS A 25 -18.49 4.94 23.44
C LYS A 25 -18.94 6.12 22.59
N ARG A 26 -18.83 5.98 21.27
CA ARG A 26 -19.75 6.67 20.35
C ARG A 26 -20.53 5.65 19.52
N THR A 27 -21.76 5.50 19.98
CA THR A 27 -22.99 5.15 19.25
C THR A 27 -23.09 3.74 18.69
N ALA A 28 -23.60 2.83 19.52
CA ALA A 28 -24.44 1.75 19.03
C ALA A 28 -25.59 2.37 18.22
N LEU A 29 -25.61 2.12 16.91
CA LEU A 29 -26.70 2.51 16.03
C LEU A 29 -27.99 1.76 16.43
N PRO A 30 -29.18 2.37 16.31
CA PRO A 30 -30.43 1.68 16.62
C PRO A 30 -30.59 0.43 15.74
N GLU A 31 -31.06 -0.66 16.34
CA GLU A 31 -31.11 -2.04 15.81
C GLU A 31 -31.79 -2.17 14.42
N LYS A 32 -32.69 -1.23 14.07
CA LYS A 32 -33.34 -1.16 12.75
C LYS A 32 -32.41 -0.66 11.63
N ALA A 33 -31.38 0.13 11.94
CA ALA A 33 -30.36 0.58 10.99
C ALA A 33 -29.35 -0.53 10.66
N GLN A 34 -29.04 -1.40 11.64
CA GLN A 34 -28.21 -2.60 11.44
C GLN A 34 -28.87 -3.61 10.48
N ARG A 35 -30.20 -3.77 10.54
CA ARG A 35 -30.93 -4.65 9.59
C ARG A 35 -30.98 -4.12 8.16
N ARG A 36 -30.82 -2.81 7.94
CA ARG A 36 -30.77 -2.19 6.60
C ARG A 36 -29.36 -2.16 6.01
N SER A 37 -28.31 -1.99 6.83
CA SER A 37 -26.91 -2.01 6.37
C SER A 37 -26.38 -3.42 6.08
N GLN A 38 -27.03 -4.47 6.59
CA GLN A 38 -26.69 -5.87 6.30
C GLN A 38 -27.21 -6.37 4.93
N ARG A 39 -28.03 -5.60 4.20
CA ARG A 39 -28.74 -6.09 3.01
C ARG A 39 -28.10 -5.74 1.65
N SER A 40 -26.86 -5.26 1.62
CA SER A 40 -26.14 -5.05 0.35
C SER A 40 -24.62 -5.11 0.49
N GLN A 41 -24.10 -6.15 1.15
CA GLN A 41 -22.75 -6.60 0.81
C GLN A 41 -22.89 -7.52 -0.42
N PRO A 42 -22.25 -7.22 -1.56
CA PRO A 42 -22.19 -8.18 -2.65
C PRO A 42 -21.51 -9.43 -2.09
N ARG A 43 -22.20 -10.58 -2.18
CA ARG A 43 -21.61 -11.88 -1.84
C ARG A 43 -20.35 -12.03 -2.69
N ARG A 44 -19.18 -12.06 -2.07
CA ARG A 44 -17.93 -12.44 -2.74
C ARG A 44 -18.15 -13.81 -3.36
N THR A 45 -18.10 -13.88 -4.68
CA THR A 45 -18.15 -15.16 -5.40
C THR A 45 -16.97 -16.01 -4.95
N SER A 46 -17.26 -17.24 -4.55
CA SER A 46 -16.39 -18.21 -3.91
C SER A 46 -15.36 -18.86 -4.84
N GLN A 47 -14.80 -18.12 -5.80
CA GLN A 47 -13.67 -18.64 -6.57
C GLN A 47 -12.37 -18.18 -5.90
N PRO A 48 -11.49 -19.11 -5.49
CA PRO A 48 -10.15 -18.75 -5.08
C PRO A 48 -9.45 -18.09 -6.26
N GLY A 49 -8.62 -17.09 -5.99
CA GLY A 49 -7.89 -16.45 -7.08
C GLY A 49 -6.88 -17.34 -7.72
N VAL A 50 -6.40 -16.90 -8.88
CA VAL A 50 -5.36 -17.59 -9.63
C VAL A 50 -4.31 -16.60 -10.12
N VAL A 51 -3.08 -17.08 -10.24
CA VAL A 51 -2.00 -16.39 -10.93
C VAL A 51 -2.21 -16.59 -12.43
N GLU A 52 -2.54 -15.53 -13.14
CA GLU A 52 -2.80 -15.57 -14.58
C GLU A 52 -1.50 -15.49 -15.40
N SER A 53 -0.54 -14.69 -14.94
CA SER A 53 0.74 -14.55 -15.61
C SER A 53 1.84 -14.01 -14.72
N ILE A 54 3.07 -14.49 -14.95
CA ILE A 54 4.27 -14.03 -14.25
C ILE A 54 5.22 -13.30 -15.21
N TRP A 55 5.81 -12.21 -14.74
CA TRP A 55 6.67 -11.34 -15.50
C TRP A 55 7.88 -10.90 -14.68
N THR A 56 9.05 -10.93 -15.30
CA THR A 56 10.30 -10.42 -14.72
C THR A 56 10.88 -9.34 -15.61
N CYS A 57 11.85 -8.60 -15.09
CA CYS A 57 12.54 -7.59 -15.87
C CYS A 57 14.01 -7.54 -15.45
N PRO A 58 14.97 -7.73 -16.36
CA PRO A 58 16.38 -7.85 -15.99
C PRO A 58 17.02 -6.53 -15.51
N GLY A 59 16.39 -5.39 -15.79
CA GLY A 59 16.98 -4.08 -15.48
C GLY A 59 16.07 -2.88 -15.69
N THR A 60 16.60 -1.70 -15.35
CA THR A 60 15.87 -0.43 -15.51
C THR A 60 15.60 -0.14 -16.99
N SER A 61 14.38 0.29 -17.31
CA SER A 61 13.92 0.62 -18.66
C SER A 61 13.93 -0.54 -19.68
N GLN A 62 14.26 -1.76 -19.25
CA GLN A 62 14.12 -2.95 -20.08
C GLN A 62 12.66 -3.42 -20.13
N ALA A 63 12.36 -4.24 -21.14
CA ALA A 63 11.06 -4.86 -21.33
C ALA A 63 10.75 -5.83 -20.17
N MET A 64 9.47 -6.04 -19.90
CA MET A 64 9.02 -7.14 -19.06
C MET A 64 9.00 -8.42 -19.90
N GLU A 65 9.47 -9.52 -19.34
CA GLU A 65 9.57 -10.82 -19.98
C GLU A 65 8.59 -11.78 -19.32
N ARG A 66 7.76 -12.47 -20.12
CA ARG A 66 6.80 -13.46 -19.63
C ARG A 66 7.56 -14.69 -19.16
N GLN A 67 7.21 -15.17 -17.98
CA GLN A 67 7.73 -16.39 -17.38
C GLN A 67 6.57 -17.37 -17.15
N GLY A 68 6.85 -18.67 -17.33
CA GLY A 68 5.89 -19.73 -16.95
C GLY A 68 6.02 -20.13 -15.47
N SER A 69 7.22 -19.94 -14.90
CA SER A 69 7.49 -20.09 -13.48
C SER A 69 8.70 -19.24 -13.08
N VAL A 70 8.79 -18.89 -11.79
CA VAL A 70 9.92 -18.16 -11.22
C VAL A 70 10.27 -18.66 -9.82
N GLU A 71 11.56 -18.64 -9.51
CA GLU A 71 12.04 -18.86 -8.15
C GLU A 71 11.90 -17.57 -7.33
N CYS A 72 11.32 -17.72 -6.15
CA CYS A 72 11.04 -16.66 -5.20
C CYS A 72 11.84 -16.92 -3.92
N VAL A 73 12.66 -15.96 -3.51
CA VAL A 73 13.50 -16.09 -2.32
C VAL A 73 13.09 -15.06 -1.28
N ALA A 74 12.74 -15.53 -0.10
CA ALA A 74 12.34 -14.76 1.05
C ALA A 74 13.39 -13.72 1.41
N GLY A 75 12.95 -12.50 1.69
CA GLY A 75 13.85 -11.39 1.98
C GLY A 75 14.59 -10.82 0.76
N LYS A 76 14.67 -11.54 -0.37
CA LYS A 76 15.49 -11.16 -1.53
C LYS A 76 14.69 -10.74 -2.76
N GLY A 77 13.55 -11.37 -3.03
CA GLY A 77 12.75 -11.13 -4.23
C GLY A 77 12.79 -12.26 -5.25
N ILE A 78 12.28 -11.98 -6.45
CA ILE A 78 12.19 -12.95 -7.55
C ILE A 78 13.55 -13.08 -8.23
N VAL A 79 14.03 -14.30 -8.46
CA VAL A 79 15.30 -14.54 -9.17
C VAL A 79 15.19 -14.03 -10.61
N GLY A 80 16.20 -13.27 -11.05
CA GLY A 80 16.23 -12.66 -12.38
C GLY A 80 15.47 -11.34 -12.51
N ASP A 81 14.71 -10.91 -11.49
CA ASP A 81 14.09 -9.58 -11.49
C ASP A 81 15.07 -8.48 -11.01
N ARG A 82 14.94 -7.29 -11.60
CA ARG A 82 15.71 -6.08 -11.32
C ARG A 82 15.70 -5.65 -9.85
N TYR A 83 14.68 -5.99 -9.08
CA TYR A 83 14.58 -5.65 -7.66
C TYR A 83 15.07 -6.75 -6.72
N ASN A 84 15.54 -7.88 -7.25
CA ASN A 84 16.24 -8.87 -6.45
C ASN A 84 17.47 -8.24 -5.77
N THR A 85 17.65 -8.50 -4.47
CA THR A 85 18.75 -7.93 -3.68
C THR A 85 20.14 -8.35 -4.12
N ASP A 86 20.26 -9.48 -4.84
CA ASP A 86 21.55 -9.95 -5.35
C ASP A 86 21.93 -9.26 -6.67
N VAL A 87 20.97 -8.63 -7.36
CA VAL A 87 21.16 -7.98 -8.68
C VAL A 87 21.09 -6.46 -8.59
N THR A 88 20.10 -5.92 -7.88
CA THR A 88 19.94 -4.47 -7.61
C THR A 88 19.91 -3.55 -8.84
N ARG A 89 19.38 -4.01 -9.99
CA ARG A 89 19.35 -3.24 -11.26
C ARG A 89 18.12 -2.34 -11.47
N GLY A 90 17.21 -2.28 -10.51
CA GLY A 90 16.03 -1.43 -10.53
C GLY A 90 16.29 0.04 -10.15
N ARG A 91 15.39 0.93 -10.58
CA ARG A 91 15.46 2.38 -10.28
C ARG A 91 15.57 2.68 -8.77
N TYR A 92 14.93 1.85 -7.95
CA TYR A 92 14.82 2.05 -6.52
C TYR A 92 15.71 1.11 -5.68
N SER A 93 16.65 0.38 -6.29
CA SER A 93 17.48 -0.60 -5.58
C SER A 93 18.36 0.03 -4.49
N ASN A 94 18.74 1.30 -4.63
CA ASN A 94 19.52 2.04 -3.63
C ASN A 94 18.73 2.42 -2.37
N THR A 95 17.48 1.97 -2.24
CA THR A 95 16.61 2.24 -1.09
C THR A 95 15.85 0.96 -0.72
N PRO A 96 16.53 -0.14 -0.37
CA PRO A 96 15.87 -1.44 -0.18
C PRO A 96 14.73 -1.35 0.83
N GLU A 97 13.60 -1.97 0.50
CA GLU A 97 12.45 -2.12 1.39
C GLU A 97 11.78 -3.48 1.09
N PRO A 98 11.21 -4.17 2.09
CA PRO A 98 10.65 -5.51 1.90
C PRO A 98 9.56 -5.58 0.82
N GLY A 99 8.67 -4.57 0.76
CA GLY A 99 7.60 -4.50 -0.23
C GLY A 99 8.03 -4.30 -1.70
N ARG A 100 9.34 -4.32 -2.02
CA ARG A 100 9.83 -4.27 -3.42
C ARG A 100 10.24 -5.63 -3.98
N GLN A 101 10.24 -6.66 -3.14
CA GLN A 101 10.64 -8.00 -3.52
C GLN A 101 9.72 -8.60 -4.60
N MET A 102 8.42 -8.27 -4.55
CA MET A 102 7.43 -8.71 -5.53
C MET A 102 6.35 -7.64 -5.72
N THR A 103 5.76 -7.57 -6.93
CA THR A 103 4.60 -6.73 -7.19
C THR A 103 3.47 -7.50 -7.86
N LEU A 104 2.24 -7.25 -7.41
CA LEU A 104 1.02 -7.89 -7.94
C LEU A 104 0.13 -6.87 -8.65
N ILE A 105 -0.72 -7.34 -9.55
CA ILE A 105 -1.81 -6.55 -10.14
C ILE A 105 -3.01 -7.44 -10.46
N ALA A 106 -4.23 -6.92 -10.26
CA ALA A 106 -5.45 -7.61 -10.65
C ALA A 106 -5.72 -7.40 -12.14
N ALA A 107 -6.03 -8.49 -12.85
CA ALA A 107 -6.45 -8.43 -14.25
C ALA A 107 -7.71 -7.55 -14.40
N GLU A 108 -8.65 -7.68 -13.46
CA GLU A 108 -9.88 -6.89 -13.40
C GLU A 108 -9.62 -5.39 -13.32
N GLY A 109 -8.54 -4.98 -12.65
CA GLY A 109 -8.15 -3.57 -12.58
C GLY A 109 -7.70 -3.01 -13.94
N MET A 110 -7.02 -3.82 -14.75
CA MET A 110 -6.63 -3.44 -16.12
C MET A 110 -7.81 -3.48 -17.09
N GLU A 111 -8.73 -4.44 -16.93
CA GLU A 111 -9.96 -4.54 -17.70
C GLU A 111 -10.88 -3.35 -17.44
N LEU A 112 -11.08 -2.99 -16.16
CA LEU A 112 -11.86 -1.80 -15.77
C LEU A 112 -11.29 -0.52 -16.38
N LEU A 113 -9.97 -0.39 -16.46
CA LEU A 113 -9.32 0.74 -17.13
C LEU A 113 -9.65 0.81 -18.62
N ALA A 114 -9.59 -0.33 -19.30
CA ALA A 114 -9.87 -0.42 -20.72
C ALA A 114 -11.34 -0.11 -21.02
N ASP A 115 -12.25 -0.63 -20.21
CA ASP A 115 -13.69 -0.51 -20.43
C ASP A 115 -14.21 0.89 -20.08
N LYS A 116 -13.81 1.42 -18.93
CA LYS A 116 -14.37 2.69 -18.41
C LYS A 116 -13.67 3.93 -18.94
N TYR A 117 -12.37 3.83 -19.21
CA TYR A 117 -11.53 4.98 -19.53
C TYR A 117 -10.84 4.86 -20.89
N HIS A 118 -11.05 3.75 -21.61
CA HIS A 118 -10.40 3.46 -22.89
C HIS A 118 -8.86 3.43 -22.79
N LEU A 119 -8.35 3.13 -21.59
CA LEU A 119 -6.93 3.03 -21.29
C LEU A 119 -6.50 1.56 -21.32
N LYS A 120 -5.81 1.15 -22.38
CA LYS A 120 -5.38 -0.23 -22.64
C LYS A 120 -3.98 -0.49 -22.12
N ILE A 121 -3.84 -0.89 -20.86
CA ILE A 121 -2.56 -1.34 -20.31
C ILE A 121 -2.53 -2.87 -20.18
N GLY A 122 -1.59 -3.51 -20.87
CA GLY A 122 -1.37 -4.96 -20.78
C GLY A 122 -0.37 -5.35 -19.68
N PRO A 123 -0.32 -6.62 -19.29
CA PRO A 123 0.63 -7.15 -18.30
C PRO A 123 2.11 -6.79 -18.58
N GLN A 124 2.51 -6.86 -19.85
CA GLN A 124 3.85 -6.51 -20.31
C GLN A 124 4.20 -5.04 -20.09
N ASN A 125 3.18 -4.17 -20.00
CA ASN A 125 3.33 -2.72 -19.92
C ASN A 125 3.06 -2.17 -18.51
N CYS A 126 2.33 -2.88 -17.64
CA CYS A 126 2.05 -2.43 -16.27
C CYS A 126 3.28 -2.47 -15.35
N ARG A 127 4.34 -3.17 -15.78
CA ARG A 127 5.62 -3.31 -15.08
C ARG A 127 5.51 -3.96 -13.69
N ARG A 128 4.49 -4.81 -13.51
CA ARG A 128 4.24 -5.63 -12.31
C ARG A 128 4.67 -7.07 -12.56
N ASN A 129 5.01 -7.78 -11.49
CA ASN A 129 5.56 -9.13 -11.62
C ASN A 129 4.47 -10.20 -11.78
N VAL A 130 3.38 -10.09 -11.04
CA VAL A 130 2.37 -11.15 -10.99
C VAL A 130 1.01 -10.55 -11.32
N VAL A 131 0.36 -11.07 -12.35
CA VAL A 131 -1.05 -10.78 -12.63
C VAL A 131 -1.89 -11.85 -11.95
N VAL A 132 -2.85 -11.42 -11.14
CA VAL A 132 -3.80 -12.29 -10.47
C VAL A 132 -5.21 -12.02 -10.99
N ARG A 133 -6.06 -13.04 -10.95
CA ARG A 133 -7.49 -12.97 -11.27
C ARG A 133 -8.31 -13.55 -10.11
N GLY A 134 -9.51 -13.03 -9.91
CA GLY A 134 -10.42 -13.37 -8.82
C GLY A 134 -10.17 -12.59 -7.53
N LEU A 135 -9.20 -11.65 -7.52
CA LEU A 135 -8.89 -10.79 -6.37
C LEU A 135 -8.88 -9.33 -6.78
N HIS A 136 -10.05 -8.69 -6.70
CA HIS A 136 -10.20 -7.24 -6.86
C HIS A 136 -11.24 -6.70 -5.86
N PRO A 137 -10.96 -5.56 -5.19
CA PRO A 137 -9.75 -4.75 -5.28
C PRO A 137 -8.61 -5.31 -4.41
N LEU A 138 -7.38 -5.27 -4.95
CA LEU A 138 -6.21 -5.76 -4.21
C LEU A 138 -5.86 -4.92 -2.96
N SER A 139 -6.32 -3.68 -2.89
CA SER A 139 -6.07 -2.77 -1.75
C SER A 139 -6.54 -3.35 -0.41
N GLU A 140 -7.52 -4.24 -0.41
CA GLU A 140 -8.03 -4.91 0.80
C GLU A 140 -7.05 -5.92 1.41
N LEU A 141 -5.99 -6.29 0.67
CA LEU A 141 -4.98 -7.22 1.16
C LEU A 141 -3.84 -6.54 1.90
N VAL A 142 -3.80 -5.20 1.94
CA VAL A 142 -2.75 -4.46 2.65
C VAL A 142 -2.75 -4.85 4.13
N GLY A 143 -1.56 -5.18 4.66
CA GLY A 143 -1.37 -5.69 6.02
C GLY A 143 -1.61 -7.20 6.15
N ARG A 144 -1.97 -7.92 5.09
CA ARG A 144 -2.31 -9.34 5.17
C ARG A 144 -1.28 -10.24 4.52
N GLU A 145 -1.22 -11.45 5.05
CA GLU A 145 -0.49 -12.56 4.46
C GLU A 145 -1.42 -13.40 3.57
N PHE A 146 -0.87 -13.91 2.48
CA PHE A 146 -1.55 -14.84 1.59
C PHE A 146 -0.53 -15.74 0.89
N ARG A 147 -1.01 -16.89 0.41
CA ARG A 147 -0.23 -17.81 -0.41
C ARG A 147 -0.48 -17.56 -1.88
N LEU A 148 0.58 -17.69 -2.66
CA LEU A 148 0.58 -17.75 -4.12
C LEU A 148 1.22 -19.08 -4.52
N GLY A 149 0.42 -20.13 -4.71
CA GLY A 149 0.95 -21.49 -4.79
C GLY A 149 1.78 -21.83 -3.54
N ASP A 150 3.07 -22.11 -3.74
CA ASP A 150 3.96 -22.57 -2.68
C ASP A 150 4.58 -21.43 -1.84
N ILE A 151 4.50 -20.18 -2.29
CA ILE A 151 5.13 -19.06 -1.58
C ILE A 151 4.15 -18.37 -0.64
N ARG A 152 4.64 -17.94 0.53
CA ARG A 152 3.93 -17.03 1.43
C ARG A 152 4.41 -15.61 1.21
N VAL A 153 3.46 -14.69 1.04
CA VAL A 153 3.75 -13.27 0.81
C VAL A 153 2.94 -12.39 1.74
N PHE A 154 3.47 -11.18 2.00
CA PHE A 154 2.82 -10.14 2.79
C PHE A 154 2.64 -8.88 1.95
N ALA A 155 1.44 -8.31 1.93
CA ALA A 155 1.16 -7.08 1.18
C ALA A 155 1.40 -5.82 2.02
N HIS A 156 2.42 -5.06 1.65
CA HIS A 156 2.84 -3.84 2.36
C HIS A 156 1.97 -2.63 2.02
N ARG A 157 1.67 -2.42 0.73
CA ARG A 157 0.94 -1.23 0.27
C ARG A 157 0.41 -1.40 -1.14
N THR A 158 -0.47 -0.48 -1.52
CA THR A 158 -0.83 -0.28 -2.92
C THR A 158 0.35 0.28 -3.71
N SER A 159 0.46 -0.21 -4.94
CA SER A 159 1.32 0.37 -5.95
C SER A 159 0.74 1.70 -6.41
N VAL A 160 1.61 2.70 -6.58
CA VAL A 160 1.22 4.00 -7.13
C VAL A 160 1.72 4.06 -8.57
N PRO A 161 0.87 4.36 -9.57
CA PRO A 161 1.33 4.57 -10.93
C PRO A 161 2.24 5.81 -10.95
N CYS A 162 3.16 5.93 -11.90
CA CYS A 162 4.01 7.11 -12.02
C CYS A 162 3.84 7.77 -13.39
N MET A 163 4.12 9.07 -13.49
CA MET A 163 4.09 9.79 -14.78
C MET A 163 5.01 9.15 -15.82
N TYR A 164 6.10 8.51 -15.39
CA TYR A 164 6.98 7.74 -16.28
C TYR A 164 6.24 6.57 -16.95
N LEU A 165 5.35 5.88 -16.24
CA LEU A 165 4.54 4.80 -16.82
C LEU A 165 3.58 5.34 -17.89
N GLU A 166 2.90 6.44 -17.59
CA GLU A 166 2.01 7.13 -18.55
C GLU A 166 2.77 7.58 -19.81
N GLY A 167 3.97 8.14 -19.64
CA GLY A 167 4.83 8.51 -20.78
C GLY A 167 5.27 7.30 -21.59
N LEU A 168 5.61 6.19 -20.93
CA LEU A 168 6.03 4.95 -21.60
C LEU A 168 4.90 4.31 -22.40
N THR A 169 3.68 4.28 -21.85
CA THR A 169 2.51 3.69 -22.52
C THR A 169 1.84 4.63 -23.51
N LYS A 170 2.22 5.93 -23.52
CA LYS A 170 1.60 7.00 -24.32
C LYS A 170 0.09 7.12 -24.08
N GLN A 171 -0.35 6.86 -22.85
CA GLN A 171 -1.76 6.87 -22.49
C GLN A 171 -2.08 7.98 -21.49
N LYS A 172 -2.44 9.13 -22.04
CA LYS A 172 -2.76 10.32 -21.25
C LYS A 172 -3.88 10.03 -20.25
N GLY A 173 -3.67 10.38 -18.98
CA GLY A 173 -4.65 10.16 -17.90
C GLY A 173 -4.54 8.79 -17.23
N LEU A 174 -3.64 7.91 -17.69
CA LEU A 174 -3.39 6.61 -17.06
C LEU A 174 -3.00 6.76 -15.59
N PHE A 175 -2.14 7.71 -15.26
CA PHE A 175 -1.72 7.93 -13.87
C PHE A 175 -2.91 8.17 -12.95
N GLN A 176 -3.90 8.96 -13.40
CA GLN A 176 -5.06 9.34 -12.60
C GLN A 176 -6.02 8.18 -12.41
N GLU A 177 -6.41 7.52 -13.49
CA GLU A 177 -7.46 6.51 -13.43
C GLU A 177 -6.97 5.16 -12.90
N PHE A 178 -5.67 4.87 -13.03
CA PHE A 178 -5.06 3.64 -12.53
C PHE A 178 -4.70 3.70 -11.04
N TYR A 179 -4.88 4.83 -10.37
CA TYR A 179 -4.31 5.07 -9.03
C TYR A 179 -4.71 4.03 -7.96
N CYS A 180 -5.93 3.49 -7.99
CA CYS A 180 -6.34 2.41 -7.06
C CYS A 180 -6.06 1.01 -7.56
N ASP A 181 -5.83 0.85 -8.86
CA ASP A 181 -5.83 -0.43 -9.53
C ASP A 181 -4.42 -0.81 -10.00
N ALA A 182 -3.43 0.03 -9.72
CA ALA A 182 -2.03 -0.14 -10.11
C ALA A 182 -1.29 -1.28 -9.39
N GLY A 183 -1.96 -1.99 -8.47
CA GLY A 183 -1.48 -3.24 -7.88
C GLY A 183 -1.02 -3.16 -6.42
N LEU A 184 -0.21 -4.14 -6.00
CA LEU A 184 0.37 -4.25 -4.67
C LEU A 184 1.89 -4.39 -4.69
N ASN A 185 2.48 -3.98 -3.59
CA ASN A 185 3.88 -4.15 -3.23
C ASN A 185 3.97 -5.18 -2.11
N CYS A 186 4.69 -6.27 -2.36
CA CYS A 186 4.70 -7.44 -1.50
C CYS A 186 6.13 -7.82 -1.08
N GLU A 187 6.21 -8.40 0.11
CA GLU A 187 7.38 -9.08 0.66
C GLU A 187 7.17 -10.58 0.54
N ILE A 188 8.23 -11.30 0.21
CA ILE A 188 8.28 -12.76 0.18
C ILE A 188 8.74 -13.23 1.56
N LEU A 189 7.88 -13.99 2.24
CA LEU A 189 8.11 -14.49 3.59
C LEU A 189 8.66 -15.91 3.61
N GLU A 190 8.32 -16.73 2.62
CA GLU A 190 8.79 -18.11 2.47
C GLU A 190 9.25 -18.34 1.04
N ASP A 191 10.38 -19.04 0.91
CA ASP A 191 10.96 -19.45 -0.37
C ASP A 191 10.01 -20.39 -1.13
N GLY A 192 10.12 -20.41 -2.46
CA GLY A 192 9.39 -21.37 -3.27
C GLY A 192 9.42 -21.07 -4.75
N THR A 193 8.71 -21.89 -5.53
CA THR A 193 8.51 -21.66 -6.97
C THR A 193 7.09 -21.20 -7.21
N LEU A 194 6.94 -20.07 -7.89
CA LEU A 194 5.66 -19.55 -8.33
C LEU A 194 5.44 -19.95 -9.79
N CYS A 195 4.32 -20.60 -10.09
CA CYS A 195 3.95 -21.05 -11.43
C CYS A 195 2.70 -20.33 -11.93
N ASP A 196 2.58 -20.18 -13.25
CA ASP A 196 1.33 -19.78 -13.87
C ASP A 196 0.21 -20.77 -13.50
N GLY A 197 -0.99 -20.26 -13.24
CA GLY A 197 -2.14 -21.04 -12.77
C GLY A 197 -2.14 -21.38 -11.28
N ALA A 198 -1.12 -20.96 -10.52
CA ALA A 198 -1.08 -21.17 -9.07
C ALA A 198 -2.29 -20.51 -8.38
N SER A 199 -2.82 -21.16 -7.35
CA SER A 199 -3.93 -20.62 -6.56
C SER A 199 -3.47 -19.47 -5.66
N VAL A 200 -4.40 -18.58 -5.34
CA VAL A 200 -4.24 -17.50 -4.37
C VAL A 200 -5.13 -17.80 -3.17
N GLU A 201 -4.51 -18.01 -2.01
CA GLU A 201 -5.21 -18.34 -0.77
C GLU A 201 -4.93 -17.30 0.31
N LEU A 202 -5.97 -16.67 0.82
CA LEU A 202 -5.86 -15.73 1.93
C LEU A 202 -5.62 -16.49 3.23
N LEU A 203 -4.54 -16.16 3.94
CA LEU A 203 -4.27 -16.78 5.23
C LEU A 203 -5.16 -16.16 6.32
N PRO A 204 -5.60 -16.96 7.30
CA PRO A 204 -6.34 -16.44 8.45
C PRO A 204 -5.42 -15.55 9.29
N GLY A 205 -5.97 -14.44 9.80
CA GLY A 205 -5.23 -13.49 10.63
C GLY A 205 -5.74 -12.07 10.47
N GLU A 206 -5.57 -11.29 11.53
CA GLU A 206 -5.81 -9.84 11.50
C GLU A 206 -4.70 -9.16 10.68
N PRO A 207 -4.99 -8.05 9.98
CA PRO A 207 -3.96 -7.29 9.28
C PRO A 207 -2.87 -6.76 10.24
N ASP A 208 -1.61 -7.09 9.96
CA ASP A 208 -0.45 -6.54 10.65
C ASP A 208 -0.03 -5.23 9.98
N LEU A 209 -0.70 -4.14 10.36
CA LEU A 209 -0.38 -2.82 9.83
C LEU A 209 0.97 -2.29 10.32
N ASP A 210 1.52 -2.82 11.41
CA ASP A 210 2.81 -2.39 11.95
C ASP A 210 3.96 -2.90 11.06
N ARG A 211 3.84 -4.08 10.48
CA ARG A 211 4.82 -4.61 9.51
C ARG A 211 4.89 -3.80 8.22
N CYS A 212 3.77 -3.21 7.80
CA CYS A 212 3.77 -2.34 6.62
C CYS A 212 4.66 -1.08 6.81
N VAL A 213 5.06 -0.75 8.06
CA VAL A 213 5.81 0.45 8.46
C VAL A 213 7.33 0.31 8.22
N VAL A 214 7.86 -0.86 7.83
CA VAL A 214 9.31 -1.08 7.71
C VAL A 214 9.96 -0.08 6.73
N GLY A 215 10.69 0.90 7.26
CA GLY A 215 11.36 1.96 6.51
C GLY A 215 10.52 3.22 6.21
N ARG A 216 9.23 3.23 6.56
CA ARG A 216 8.33 4.39 6.46
C ARG A 216 7.55 4.51 7.76
N ALA A 217 7.98 5.39 8.66
CA ALA A 217 7.45 5.55 10.03
C ALA A 217 5.96 5.98 10.14
N TRP A 218 5.19 5.88 9.07
CA TRP A 218 3.86 6.47 8.97
C TRP A 218 2.94 5.57 8.17
N ILE A 219 2.14 4.79 8.88
CA ILE A 219 0.95 4.19 8.29
C ILE A 219 -0.23 4.91 8.85
N LEU A 220 -0.71 5.81 8.03
CA LEU A 220 -1.99 6.43 8.23
C LEU A 220 -2.96 5.80 7.23
N PRO A 221 -4.01 5.10 7.68
CA PRO A 221 -5.00 4.48 6.80
C PRO A 221 -5.54 5.43 5.72
N ALA A 222 -5.67 6.72 6.04
CA ALA A 222 -6.05 7.77 5.08
C ALA A 222 -5.14 7.88 3.85
N LEU A 223 -3.87 7.44 3.92
CA LEU A 223 -2.95 7.43 2.79
C LEU A 223 -3.36 6.39 1.72
N PHE A 224 -4.14 5.37 2.08
CA PHE A 224 -4.65 4.36 1.15
C PHE A 224 -6.00 4.76 0.52
N VAL A 225 -6.64 5.82 1.00
CA VAL A 225 -7.84 6.38 0.39
C VAL A 225 -7.44 7.38 -0.69
N ARG A 226 -8.10 7.33 -1.86
CA ARG A 226 -7.84 8.28 -2.94
C ARG A 226 -7.94 9.70 -2.41
N PRO A 227 -7.01 10.60 -2.77
CA PRO A 227 -6.99 11.94 -2.19
C PRO A 227 -8.34 12.70 -2.37
N ARG A 228 -9.00 12.51 -3.52
CA ARG A 228 -10.36 13.03 -3.82
C ARG A 228 -11.49 12.41 -2.99
N GLU A 229 -11.32 11.20 -2.50
CA GLU A 229 -12.34 10.42 -1.76
C GLU A 229 -12.16 10.51 -0.24
N ARG A 230 -11.07 11.10 0.25
CA ARG A 230 -10.84 11.28 1.69
C ARG A 230 -11.93 12.13 2.33
N SER A 231 -12.44 11.67 3.47
CA SER A 231 -13.24 12.45 4.39
C SER A 231 -12.42 13.61 4.98
N ALA A 232 -13.09 14.59 5.59
CA ALA A 232 -12.42 15.69 6.27
C ALA A 232 -11.48 15.19 7.40
N ALA A 233 -11.88 14.15 8.13
CA ALA A 233 -11.07 13.55 9.19
C ALA A 233 -9.79 12.90 8.62
N GLU A 234 -9.92 12.13 7.54
CA GLU A 234 -8.78 11.50 6.87
C GLU A 234 -7.80 12.54 6.29
N ARG A 235 -8.31 13.62 5.68
CA ARG A 235 -7.47 14.74 5.23
C ARG A 235 -6.70 15.37 6.40
N GLN A 236 -7.37 15.58 7.53
CA GLN A 236 -6.74 16.15 8.72
C GLN A 236 -5.62 15.26 9.24
N GLN A 237 -5.85 13.94 9.30
CA GLN A 237 -4.82 13.00 9.69
C GLN A 237 -3.58 13.07 8.78
N VAL A 238 -3.77 13.19 7.45
CA VAL A 238 -2.67 13.31 6.48
C VAL A 238 -1.88 14.61 6.71
N LEU A 239 -2.58 15.71 7.02
CA LEU A 239 -1.96 16.99 7.37
C LEU A 239 -1.15 16.90 8.66
N ASP A 240 -1.70 16.28 9.69
CA ASP A 240 -1.04 16.14 10.99
C ASP A 240 0.22 15.29 10.88
N LEU A 241 0.13 14.21 10.11
CA LEU A 241 1.28 13.40 9.75
C LEU A 241 2.36 14.22 9.02
N ARG A 242 1.97 15.03 8.05
CA ARG A 242 2.92 15.87 7.31
C ARG A 242 3.61 16.89 8.20
N LYS A 243 2.88 17.47 9.16
CA LYS A 243 3.43 18.40 10.17
C LYS A 243 4.42 17.70 11.10
N ALA A 244 4.11 16.48 11.55
CA ALA A 244 5.01 15.70 12.39
C ALA A 244 6.35 15.41 11.68
N LEU A 245 6.28 15.01 10.40
CA LEU A 245 7.45 14.85 9.52
C LEU A 245 8.28 16.14 9.37
N GLU A 246 7.61 17.28 9.29
CA GLU A 246 8.23 18.61 9.21
C GLU A 246 8.98 18.94 10.50
N ALA A 247 8.36 18.68 11.65
CA ALA A 247 8.97 18.87 12.97
C ALA A 247 10.19 17.96 13.20
N GLU A 248 10.13 16.69 12.77
CA GLU A 248 11.27 15.77 12.77
C GLU A 248 12.42 16.34 11.93
N HIS A 249 12.15 16.85 10.74
CA HIS A 249 13.20 17.43 9.89
C HIS A 249 13.81 18.71 10.47
N VAL A 250 13.01 19.59 11.07
CA VAL A 250 13.50 20.82 11.72
C VAL A 250 14.42 20.48 12.90
N SER A 251 14.11 19.41 13.64
CA SER A 251 14.91 18.96 14.79
C SER A 251 16.12 18.09 14.41
N ALA A 252 16.16 17.53 13.19
CA ALA A 252 17.25 16.68 12.73
C ALA A 252 18.55 17.44 12.40
N THR A 253 19.71 16.80 12.66
CA THR A 253 21.05 17.33 12.36
C THR A 253 21.91 16.33 11.58
N GLY A 254 22.93 16.82 10.86
CA GLY A 254 23.88 15.96 10.14
C GLY A 254 23.24 15.03 9.09
N THR A 255 23.61 13.75 9.12
CA THR A 255 23.10 12.70 8.22
C THR A 255 21.60 12.45 8.38
N ASP A 256 21.05 12.65 9.57
CA ASP A 256 19.62 12.49 9.86
C ASP A 256 18.77 13.57 9.16
N LYS A 257 19.31 14.79 9.05
CA LYS A 257 18.66 15.88 8.28
C LYS A 257 18.48 15.53 6.81
N THR A 258 19.44 14.80 6.23
CA THR A 258 19.34 14.33 4.83
C THR A 258 18.30 13.21 4.70
N SER A 259 18.20 12.33 5.70
CA SER A 259 17.23 11.25 5.75
C SER A 259 15.79 11.77 5.86
N THR A 260 15.53 12.65 6.83
CA THR A 260 14.22 13.29 7.04
C THR A 260 13.78 14.12 5.83
N LEU A 261 14.70 14.81 5.14
CA LEU A 261 14.39 15.51 3.89
C LEU A 261 13.96 14.55 2.77
N LYS A 262 14.59 13.37 2.66
CA LYS A 262 14.16 12.32 1.72
C LYS A 262 12.77 11.79 2.07
N LYS A 263 12.47 11.57 3.35
CA LYS A 263 11.13 11.17 3.83
C LYS A 263 10.07 12.20 3.42
N LEU A 264 10.34 13.48 3.67
CA LEU A 264 9.48 14.60 3.27
C LEU A 264 9.25 14.66 1.77
N ARG A 265 10.32 14.55 0.96
CA ARG A 265 10.20 14.53 -0.52
C ARG A 265 9.38 13.35 -1.01
N LEU A 266 9.57 12.17 -0.43
CA LEU A 266 8.82 10.97 -0.81
C LEU A 266 7.33 11.13 -0.47
N PHE A 267 7.03 11.68 0.71
CA PHE A 267 5.67 11.99 1.11
C PHE A 267 5.02 13.03 0.17
N ASP A 268 5.72 14.14 -0.10
CA ASP A 268 5.30 15.19 -1.04
C ASP A 268 5.07 14.63 -2.46
N GLN A 269 5.93 13.72 -2.95
CA GLN A 269 5.76 13.07 -4.26
C GLN A 269 4.57 12.10 -4.30
N THR A 270 4.26 11.45 -3.19
CA THR A 270 3.23 10.39 -3.14
C THR A 270 1.83 10.99 -2.94
N HIS A 271 1.72 12.10 -2.20
CA HIS A 271 0.42 12.65 -1.77
C HIS A 271 0.17 14.10 -2.20
N GLY A 272 1.19 14.80 -2.70
CA GLY A 272 1.05 16.05 -3.44
C GLY A 272 0.92 17.35 -2.65
N ARG A 273 1.40 18.45 -3.23
CA ARG A 273 1.22 19.86 -2.83
C ARG A 273 0.44 20.62 -3.91
N LYS A 274 -0.51 21.49 -3.50
CA LYS A 274 -1.25 22.40 -4.40
C LYS A 274 -0.80 23.83 -4.14
N ASN A 275 -0.31 24.53 -5.17
CA ASN A 275 0.12 25.93 -5.08
C ASN A 275 1.13 26.23 -3.94
N GLY A 276 1.98 25.26 -3.59
CA GLY A 276 2.92 25.38 -2.47
C GLY A 276 2.32 25.10 -1.08
N ALA A 277 1.00 24.92 -0.97
CA ALA A 277 0.28 24.61 0.26
C ALA A 277 -0.12 23.12 0.33
N TRP A 278 -0.15 22.58 1.56
CA TRP A 278 -0.66 21.25 1.88
C TRP A 278 -2.11 21.36 2.34
N ASP A 279 -3.01 20.62 1.68
CA ASP A 279 -4.45 20.61 1.99
C ASP A 279 -4.99 19.20 2.32
N GLY A 280 -4.11 18.26 2.65
CA GLY A 280 -4.46 16.87 2.96
C GLY A 280 -4.59 15.98 1.73
N GLY A 281 -4.09 16.46 0.59
CA GLY A 281 -4.07 15.76 -0.68
C GLY A 281 -5.29 16.09 -1.53
N SER A 282 -5.49 17.34 -1.93
CA SER A 282 -6.18 17.55 -3.21
C SER A 282 -5.28 17.03 -4.34
N PRO A 283 -5.88 16.53 -5.44
CA PRO A 283 -5.10 16.04 -6.56
C PRO A 283 -4.10 17.08 -7.08
N GLN A 284 -2.89 16.63 -7.41
CA GLN A 284 -1.93 17.39 -8.20
C GLN A 284 -2.28 17.29 -9.67
N TYR A 285 -3.32 18.00 -10.08
CA TYR A 285 -3.54 18.39 -11.47
C TYR A 285 -4.44 19.61 -11.52
#